data_AF-P53424-F1
#
_entry.id   AF-P53424-F1
#
_cell.length_a   1.000
_cell.length_b   1.000
_cell.length_c   1.000
_cell.angle_alpha   90.00
_cell.angle_beta   90.00
_cell.angle_gamma   90.00
#
_symmetry.space_group_name_H-M   'P 1'
#
loop_
_entity.id
_entity.type
_entity.pdbx_description
1 polymer ?
#
loop_
_entity_poly.entity_id
_entity_poly.type
_entity_poly.pdbx_seq_one_letter_code
_entity_poly.pdbx_strand_id
1 'polypeptide(L)'
;MPPVCGRRCSRTGEVRRYPGSFVRKWKRVETANGPRFRSVVAPHEVALLKHLVGALLGLLNERESSSPLDELEVITGIKAGNAQRPEDPTLRRLLPDFYTPDDKDQLDPAALDAVDSLNAALRSLHEPEIVDAKRSAAQQLLDTLPESDGRLELTEASANAWIAAVNDLRLALGVILEIDRPAPERVPAGHPLSVHFDVYQWLTVLQEYLVLALMAT
;
A
#
# COMPACT_ATOMS: atom_id res chain seq x y z
N MET A 1 41.10 5.16 -29.06
CA MET A 1 40.29 6.03 -28.18
C MET A 1 39.13 5.22 -27.63
N PRO A 2 39.06 4.92 -26.32
CA PRO A 2 37.86 4.32 -25.75
C PRO A 2 36.77 5.41 -25.62
N PRO A 3 35.49 5.04 -25.66
CA PRO A 3 34.40 6.00 -25.61
C PRO A 3 34.39 6.71 -24.26
N VAL A 4 34.40 8.03 -24.32
CA VAL A 4 34.27 8.93 -23.17
C VAL A 4 32.95 8.59 -22.48
N CYS A 5 33.03 8.05 -21.27
CA CYS A 5 31.88 7.76 -20.43
C CYS A 5 31.19 9.10 -20.13
N GLY A 6 30.09 9.37 -20.83
CA GLY A 6 29.31 10.60 -20.68
C GLY A 6 28.91 10.81 -19.22
N ARG A 7 28.98 12.07 -18.78
CA ARG A 7 28.69 12.52 -17.40
C ARG A 7 27.49 11.78 -16.82
N ARG A 8 27.64 11.31 -15.58
CA ARG A 8 26.60 10.68 -14.76
C ARG A 8 25.38 11.62 -14.71
N CYS A 9 24.39 11.41 -15.58
CA CYS A 9 23.11 12.11 -15.49
C CYS A 9 22.52 11.82 -14.11
N SER A 10 22.53 12.80 -13.22
CA SER A 10 21.72 12.82 -12.02
C SER A 10 20.25 12.84 -12.45
N ARG A 11 19.64 11.66 -12.65
CA ARG A 11 18.22 11.50 -13.05
C ARG A 11 17.28 11.68 -11.85
N THR A 12 17.54 12.70 -11.07
CA THR A 12 16.68 13.13 -9.97
C THR A 12 15.70 14.12 -10.56
N GLY A 13 14.40 13.79 -10.60
CA GLY A 13 13.39 14.81 -10.80
C GLY A 13 13.19 15.50 -9.46
N GLU A 14 13.47 16.80 -9.36
CA GLU A 14 12.84 17.59 -8.31
C GLU A 14 11.33 17.43 -8.52
N VAL A 15 10.61 16.95 -7.51
CA VAL A 15 9.16 17.00 -7.59
C VAL A 15 8.85 18.48 -7.68
N ARG A 16 8.40 18.97 -8.83
CA ARG A 16 8.12 20.41 -9.09
C ARG A 16 7.11 21.01 -8.08
N ARG A 17 6.55 20.17 -7.19
CA ARG A 17 5.62 20.45 -6.10
C ARG A 17 6.24 20.42 -4.67
N TYR A 18 7.46 19.92 -4.43
CA TYR A 18 8.07 19.81 -3.07
C TYR A 18 9.60 20.02 -3.03
N PRO A 19 10.13 20.93 -2.19
CA PRO A 19 11.56 21.02 -1.91
C PRO A 19 11.97 20.03 -0.81
N GLY A 20 12.89 19.10 -1.11
CA GLY A 20 13.64 18.33 -0.10
C GLY A 20 13.59 16.80 -0.20
N SER A 21 12.48 16.20 -0.68
CA SER A 21 12.38 14.76 -0.92
C SER A 21 12.40 14.48 -2.43
N PHE A 22 13.50 13.88 -2.88
CA PHE A 22 13.70 13.56 -4.29
C PHE A 22 13.33 12.11 -4.57
N VAL A 23 12.08 11.83 -4.94
CA VAL A 23 11.73 10.51 -5.48
C VAL A 23 12.47 10.32 -6.79
N ARG A 24 13.34 9.31 -6.82
CA ARG A 24 14.11 8.99 -8.02
C ARG A 24 13.21 8.23 -9.01
N LYS A 25 13.32 8.59 -10.29
CA LYS A 25 12.54 7.94 -11.34
C LYS A 25 12.93 6.47 -11.48
N TRP A 26 11.92 5.64 -11.69
CA TRP A 26 12.11 4.26 -12.10
C TRP A 26 12.61 4.18 -13.55
N LYS A 27 13.55 3.28 -13.80
CA LYS A 27 14.02 2.94 -15.15
C LYS A 27 13.59 1.52 -15.48
N ARG A 28 12.76 1.38 -16.50
CA ARG A 28 12.51 0.09 -17.15
C ARG A 28 13.73 -0.35 -17.96
N VAL A 29 14.12 -1.60 -17.79
CA VAL A 29 15.21 -2.25 -18.51
C VAL A 29 14.71 -3.59 -19.01
N GLU A 30 14.74 -3.80 -20.32
CA GLU A 30 14.41 -5.11 -20.90
C GLU A 30 15.55 -6.10 -20.65
N THR A 31 15.20 -7.30 -20.20
CA THR A 31 16.14 -8.40 -19.96
C THR A 31 15.62 -9.68 -20.61
N ALA A 32 16.47 -10.69 -20.74
CA ALA A 32 16.07 -11.99 -21.29
C ALA A 32 14.94 -12.67 -20.50
N ASN A 33 14.80 -12.35 -19.20
CA ASN A 33 13.79 -12.92 -18.30
C ASN A 33 12.60 -11.96 -18.08
N GLY A 34 12.36 -11.06 -19.04
CA GLY A 34 11.33 -10.02 -18.97
C GLY A 34 11.83 -8.67 -18.42
N PRO A 35 10.94 -7.69 -18.28
CA PRO A 35 11.30 -6.35 -17.84
C PRO A 35 11.79 -6.33 -16.38
N ARG A 36 12.70 -5.40 -16.11
CA ARG A 36 13.19 -5.06 -14.77
C ARG A 36 13.02 -3.57 -14.50
N PHE A 37 12.59 -3.24 -13.29
CA PHE A 37 12.34 -1.87 -12.86
C PHE A 37 13.39 -1.46 -11.84
N ARG A 38 14.26 -0.52 -12.22
CA ARG A 38 15.40 -0.10 -11.42
C ARG A 38 15.18 1.29 -10.83
N SER A 39 15.44 1.45 -9.55
CA SER A 39 15.48 2.74 -8.90
C SER A 39 16.62 2.80 -7.87
N VAL A 40 16.77 3.93 -7.21
CA VAL A 40 17.65 4.08 -6.06
C VAL A 40 16.84 4.65 -4.90
N VAL A 41 17.00 4.06 -3.73
CA VAL A 41 16.31 4.45 -2.50
C VAL A 41 17.38 4.79 -1.47
N ALA A 42 17.23 5.93 -0.79
CA ALA A 42 18.17 6.36 0.24
C ALA A 42 18.04 5.48 1.51
N PRO A 43 19.11 5.33 2.32
CA PRO A 43 19.05 4.48 3.51
C PRO A 43 17.92 4.84 4.49
N HIS A 44 17.63 6.14 4.66
CA HIS A 44 16.53 6.57 5.53
C HIS A 44 15.14 6.27 4.94
N GLU A 45 15.00 6.29 3.61
CA GLU A 45 13.77 5.89 2.92
C GLU A 45 13.54 4.37 3.06
N VAL A 46 14.60 3.56 2.99
CA VAL A 46 14.52 2.12 3.27
C VAL A 46 14.08 1.87 4.72
N ALA A 47 14.69 2.55 5.69
CA ALA A 47 14.32 2.42 7.10
C ALA A 47 12.85 2.83 7.35
N LEU A 48 12.41 3.91 6.71
CA LEU A 48 11.02 4.37 6.77
C LEU A 48 10.06 3.32 6.18
N LEU A 49 10.34 2.79 4.99
CA LEU A 49 9.53 1.72 4.38
C LEU A 49 9.46 0.48 5.27
N LYS A 50 10.58 0.04 5.84
CA LYS A 50 10.61 -1.10 6.77
C LYS A 50 9.70 -0.86 7.99
N HIS A 51 9.76 0.34 8.56
CA HIS A 51 8.92 0.70 9.70
C HIS A 51 7.42 0.72 9.35
N LEU A 52 7.06 1.39 8.25
CA LEU A 52 5.67 1.52 7.80
C LEU A 52 5.07 0.17 7.43
N VAL A 53 5.80 -0.66 6.67
CA VAL A 53 5.34 -1.98 6.26
C VAL A 53 5.29 -2.94 7.45
N GLY A 54 6.24 -2.85 8.38
CA GLY A 54 6.18 -3.61 9.63
C GLY A 54 4.94 -3.28 10.46
N ALA A 55 4.57 -2.00 10.57
CA ALA A 55 3.34 -1.59 11.24
C ALA A 55 2.09 -2.10 10.52
N LEU A 56 2.05 -2.03 9.19
CA LEU A 56 0.94 -2.57 8.38
C LEU A 56 0.79 -4.09 8.58
N LEU A 57 1.89 -4.84 8.54
CA LEU A 57 1.88 -6.29 8.79
C LEU A 57 1.40 -6.62 10.21
N GLY A 58 1.80 -5.81 11.21
CA GLY A 58 1.30 -5.92 12.58
C GLY A 58 -0.22 -5.85 12.65
N LEU A 59 -0.80 -4.79 12.06
CA LEU A 59 -2.26 -4.61 12.00
C LEU A 59 -2.98 -5.76 11.28
N LEU A 60 -2.43 -6.24 10.16
CA LEU A 60 -3.02 -7.35 9.40
C LEU A 60 -2.95 -8.67 10.18
N ASN A 61 -1.85 -8.94 10.88
CA ASN A 61 -1.70 -10.13 11.72
C ASN A 61 -2.61 -10.08 12.96
N GLU A 62 -2.78 -8.91 13.57
CA GLU A 62 -3.76 -8.71 14.65
C GLU A 62 -5.19 -8.98 14.16
N ARG A 63 -5.53 -8.50 12.96
CA ARG A 63 -6.85 -8.76 12.35
C ARG A 63 -7.07 -10.25 12.10
N GLU A 64 -6.10 -10.94 11.50
CA GLU A 64 -6.16 -12.38 11.27
C GLU A 64 -6.38 -13.14 12.58
N SER A 65 -5.61 -12.80 13.62
CA SER A 65 -5.66 -13.44 14.94
C SER A 65 -6.96 -13.17 15.71
N SER A 66 -7.72 -12.14 15.33
CA SER A 66 -9.03 -11.83 15.91
C SER A 66 -10.17 -12.71 15.38
N SER A 67 -9.91 -13.52 14.36
CA SER A 67 -10.93 -14.41 13.78
C SER A 67 -11.20 -15.58 14.74
N PRO A 68 -12.47 -15.88 15.06
CA PRO A 68 -12.81 -17.06 15.84
C PRO A 68 -12.28 -18.33 15.15
N LEU A 69 -11.81 -19.31 15.92
CA LEU A 69 -11.56 -20.65 15.37
C LEU A 69 -12.89 -21.23 14.87
N ASP A 70 -12.94 -21.61 13.60
CA ASP A 70 -14.10 -22.25 13.01
C ASP A 70 -13.95 -23.78 13.05
N GLU A 71 -14.87 -24.46 13.74
CA GLU A 71 -14.92 -25.93 13.76
C GLU A 71 -15.11 -26.51 12.34
N LEU A 72 -15.76 -25.78 11.44
CA LEU A 72 -15.93 -26.16 10.03
C LEU A 72 -14.66 -25.94 9.20
N GLU A 73 -13.75 -25.05 9.58
CA GLU A 73 -12.46 -24.88 8.91
C GLU A 73 -11.65 -26.18 8.97
N VAL A 74 -11.69 -26.88 10.11
CA VAL A 74 -11.02 -28.18 10.30
C VAL A 74 -11.55 -29.25 9.32
N ILE A 75 -12.82 -29.16 8.95
CA ILE A 75 -13.51 -30.14 8.10
C ILE A 75 -13.39 -29.76 6.61
N THR A 76 -13.53 -28.49 6.29
CA THR A 76 -13.64 -28.00 4.90
C THR A 76 -12.32 -27.48 4.35
N GLY A 77 -11.38 -27.11 5.21
CA GLY A 77 -10.17 -26.36 4.85
C GLY A 77 -10.44 -24.91 4.44
N ILE A 78 -11.69 -24.45 4.51
CA ILE A 78 -12.07 -23.07 4.22
C ILE A 78 -11.86 -22.27 5.50
N LYS A 79 -10.89 -21.36 5.46
CA LYS A 79 -10.66 -20.42 6.55
C LYS A 79 -11.78 -19.39 6.56
N ALA A 80 -12.59 -19.37 7.61
CA ALA A 80 -13.58 -18.34 7.83
C ALA A 80 -12.92 -17.11 8.47
N GLY A 81 -13.13 -15.94 7.87
CA GLY A 81 -12.70 -14.66 8.42
C GLY A 81 -13.61 -14.17 9.54
N ASN A 82 -13.15 -13.14 10.25
CA ASN A 82 -13.97 -12.44 11.24
C ASN A 82 -15.13 -11.71 10.56
N ALA A 83 -16.36 -12.16 10.82
CA ALA A 83 -17.57 -11.57 10.28
C ALA A 83 -17.82 -10.13 10.78
N GLN A 84 -17.29 -9.78 11.96
CA GLN A 84 -17.41 -8.45 12.52
C GLN A 84 -16.54 -7.45 11.74
N ARG A 85 -17.08 -6.26 11.52
CA ARG A 85 -16.35 -5.14 10.96
C ARG A 85 -15.12 -4.81 11.83
N PRO A 86 -13.96 -4.45 11.24
CA PRO A 86 -12.83 -3.99 12.04
C PRO A 86 -13.20 -2.78 12.92
N GLU A 87 -12.77 -2.77 14.17
CA GLU A 87 -12.98 -1.61 15.06
C GLU A 87 -12.02 -0.47 14.71
N ASP A 88 -10.77 -0.83 14.41
CA ASP A 88 -9.73 0.10 14.02
C ASP A 88 -10.08 0.84 12.72
N PRO A 89 -10.05 2.19 12.69
CA PRO A 89 -10.34 2.98 11.50
C PRO A 89 -9.40 2.71 10.32
N THR A 90 -8.12 2.39 10.56
CA THR A 90 -7.15 2.05 9.51
C THR A 90 -7.52 0.73 8.85
N LEU A 91 -7.81 -0.31 9.64
CA LEU A 91 -8.28 -1.59 9.12
C LEU A 91 -9.62 -1.44 8.40
N ARG A 92 -10.57 -0.63 8.89
CA ARG A 92 -11.82 -0.34 8.15
C ARG A 92 -11.59 0.30 6.79
N ARG A 93 -10.50 1.05 6.62
CA ARG A 93 -10.15 1.65 5.33
C ARG A 93 -9.47 0.63 4.40
N LEU A 94 -8.65 -0.25 4.96
CA LEU A 94 -7.94 -1.30 4.21
C LEU A 94 -8.85 -2.48 3.84
N LEU A 95 -9.82 -2.78 4.69
CA LEU A 95 -10.80 -3.86 4.61
C LEU A 95 -12.21 -3.25 4.73
N PRO A 96 -12.64 -2.46 3.74
CA PRO A 96 -13.94 -1.82 3.76
C PRO A 96 -15.08 -2.84 3.59
N ASP A 97 -16.29 -2.38 3.85
CA ASP A 97 -17.50 -3.16 3.61
C ASP A 97 -17.64 -3.43 2.09
N PHE A 98 -18.03 -4.65 1.73
CA PHE A 98 -18.17 -5.06 0.33
C PHE A 98 -19.36 -4.38 -0.34
N TYR A 99 -20.40 -4.10 0.43
CA TYR A 99 -21.60 -3.44 -0.04
C TYR A 99 -21.92 -2.24 0.84
N THR A 100 -21.99 -1.06 0.22
CA THR A 100 -22.47 0.17 0.85
C THR A 100 -23.57 0.74 -0.04
N PRO A 101 -24.85 0.74 0.38
CA PRO A 101 -25.94 1.31 -0.40
C PRO A 101 -25.80 2.83 -0.50
N ASP A 102 -26.10 3.40 -1.67
CA ASP A 102 -26.03 4.86 -1.89
C ASP A 102 -26.97 5.63 -0.96
N ASP A 103 -28.18 5.11 -0.77
CA ASP A 103 -29.23 5.70 0.08
C ASP A 103 -29.26 5.10 1.51
N LYS A 104 -28.10 4.74 2.07
CA LYS A 104 -28.02 4.09 3.40
C LYS A 104 -28.83 4.81 4.49
N ASP A 105 -28.88 6.15 4.43
CA ASP A 105 -29.53 6.99 5.45
C ASP A 105 -31.06 7.00 5.31
N GLN A 106 -31.60 6.47 4.21
CA GLN A 106 -33.03 6.37 3.92
C GLN A 106 -33.58 4.94 4.13
N LEU A 107 -32.71 3.97 4.41
CA LEU A 107 -33.11 2.57 4.63
C LEU A 107 -33.84 2.43 5.96
N ASP A 108 -34.87 1.58 5.97
CA ASP A 108 -35.48 1.15 7.22
C ASP A 108 -34.54 0.23 8.02
N PRO A 109 -34.77 0.05 9.33
CA PRO A 109 -33.91 -0.79 10.16
C PRO A 109 -33.75 -2.23 9.66
N ALA A 110 -34.79 -2.82 9.06
CA ALA A 110 -34.73 -4.20 8.58
C ALA A 110 -33.82 -4.32 7.34
N ALA A 111 -33.84 -3.33 6.45
CA ALA A 111 -32.93 -3.25 5.33
C ALA A 111 -31.48 -3.00 5.78
N LEU A 112 -31.26 -2.19 6.82
CA LEU A 112 -29.93 -2.01 7.43
C LEU A 112 -29.39 -3.33 8.01
N ASP A 113 -30.21 -4.07 8.77
CA ASP A 113 -29.83 -5.37 9.32
C ASP A 113 -29.47 -6.40 8.22
N ALA A 114 -30.19 -6.37 7.10
CA ALA A 114 -29.90 -7.21 5.94
C ALA A 114 -28.55 -6.85 5.28
N VAL A 115 -28.24 -5.55 5.18
CA VAL A 115 -26.94 -5.05 4.67
C VAL A 115 -25.79 -5.45 5.58
N ASP A 116 -25.97 -5.34 6.90
CA ASP A 116 -24.96 -5.74 7.87
C ASP A 116 -24.73 -7.26 7.84
N SER A 117 -25.81 -8.04 7.75
CA SER A 117 -25.74 -9.50 7.62
C SER A 117 -25.03 -9.93 6.33
N LEU A 118 -25.32 -9.27 5.21
CA LEU A 118 -24.65 -9.52 3.93
C LEU A 118 -23.15 -9.23 4.02
N ASN A 119 -22.79 -8.06 4.55
CA ASN A 119 -21.38 -7.70 4.71
C ASN A 119 -20.65 -8.64 5.68
N ALA A 120 -21.31 -9.08 6.77
CA ALA A 120 -20.76 -10.05 7.69
C ALA A 120 -20.44 -11.39 7.00
N ALA A 121 -21.36 -11.90 6.17
CA ALA A 121 -21.13 -13.11 5.39
C ALA A 121 -20.00 -12.94 4.35
N LEU A 122 -19.98 -11.82 3.62
CA LEU A 122 -18.94 -11.55 2.63
C LEU A 122 -17.55 -11.38 3.26
N ARG A 123 -17.44 -10.75 4.44
CA ARG A 123 -16.17 -10.68 5.19
C ARG A 123 -15.70 -12.05 5.63
N SER A 124 -16.59 -12.84 6.22
CA SER A 124 -16.27 -14.21 6.62
C SER A 124 -15.74 -15.05 5.45
N LEU A 125 -16.28 -14.86 4.24
CA LEU A 125 -15.85 -15.61 3.06
C LEU A 125 -14.55 -15.07 2.40
N HIS A 126 -14.41 -13.76 2.24
CA HIS A 126 -13.38 -13.19 1.36
C HIS A 126 -12.22 -12.51 2.09
N GLU A 127 -12.43 -12.07 3.32
CA GLU A 127 -11.41 -11.30 4.03
C GLU A 127 -10.09 -12.07 4.25
N PRO A 128 -10.08 -13.39 4.54
CA PRO A 128 -8.83 -14.13 4.70
C PRO A 128 -7.91 -14.04 3.48
N GLU A 129 -8.45 -14.25 2.28
CA GLU A 129 -7.69 -14.17 1.03
C GLU A 129 -7.21 -12.74 0.75
N ILE A 130 -8.01 -11.74 1.07
CA ILE A 130 -7.63 -10.33 0.94
C ILE A 130 -6.47 -9.99 1.89
N VAL A 131 -6.55 -10.41 3.15
CA VAL A 131 -5.48 -10.21 4.13
C VAL A 131 -4.20 -10.91 3.67
N ASP A 132 -4.29 -12.14 3.19
CA ASP A 132 -3.14 -12.89 2.65
C ASP A 132 -2.50 -12.20 1.44
N ALA A 133 -3.31 -11.70 0.51
CA ALA A 133 -2.81 -10.94 -0.64
C ALA A 133 -2.08 -9.66 -0.21
N LYS A 134 -2.63 -8.92 0.77
CA LYS A 134 -2.01 -7.71 1.32
C LYS A 134 -0.69 -8.02 2.03
N ARG A 135 -0.65 -9.07 2.86
CA ARG A 135 0.57 -9.52 3.54
C ARG A 135 1.64 -9.97 2.56
N SER A 136 1.26 -10.74 1.54
CA SER A 136 2.18 -11.17 0.48
C SER A 136 2.79 -9.97 -0.26
N ALA A 137 1.97 -8.97 -0.61
CA ALA A 137 2.45 -7.74 -1.25
C ALA A 137 3.42 -6.96 -0.35
N ALA A 138 3.06 -6.81 0.93
CA ALA A 138 3.90 -6.16 1.95
C ALA A 138 5.23 -6.90 2.16
N GLN A 139 5.21 -8.23 2.25
CA GLN A 139 6.41 -9.04 2.42
C GLN A 139 7.32 -8.96 1.20
N GLN A 140 6.77 -9.05 -0.02
CA GLN A 140 7.55 -8.86 -1.25
C GLN A 140 8.20 -7.48 -1.33
N LEU A 141 7.54 -6.43 -0.82
CA LEU A 141 8.16 -5.11 -0.69
C LEU A 141 9.39 -5.19 0.23
N LEU A 142 9.26 -5.76 1.43
CA LEU A 142 10.37 -5.91 2.38
C LEU A 142 11.53 -6.73 1.80
N ASP A 143 11.23 -7.86 1.16
CA ASP A 143 12.21 -8.80 0.61
C ASP A 143 13.04 -8.20 -0.54
N THR A 144 12.50 -7.17 -1.19
CA THR A 144 13.16 -6.51 -2.32
C THR A 144 13.84 -5.18 -1.94
N LEU A 145 13.70 -4.71 -0.69
CA LEU A 145 14.41 -3.52 -0.23
C LEU A 145 15.93 -3.74 -0.22
N PRO A 146 16.73 -2.76 -0.69
CA PRO A 146 18.18 -2.90 -0.70
C PRO A 146 18.77 -2.82 0.71
N GLU A 147 19.76 -3.66 1.02
CA GLU A 147 20.39 -3.69 2.33
C GLU A 147 21.44 -2.59 2.55
N SER A 148 22.17 -2.15 1.51
CA SER A 148 23.31 -1.24 1.71
C SER A 148 23.61 -0.28 0.55
N ASP A 149 23.54 -0.72 -0.70
CA ASP A 149 23.93 0.12 -1.85
C ASP A 149 22.80 1.02 -2.38
N GLY A 150 21.60 0.88 -1.81
CA GLY A 150 20.40 1.62 -2.18
C GLY A 150 19.82 1.26 -3.55
N ARG A 151 20.37 0.27 -4.27
CA ARG A 151 19.89 -0.09 -5.61
C ARG A 151 18.71 -1.05 -5.52
N LEU A 152 17.58 -0.61 -6.03
CA LEU A 152 16.36 -1.41 -6.09
C LEU A 152 16.18 -1.94 -7.50
N GLU A 153 15.99 -3.25 -7.65
CA GLU A 153 15.61 -3.89 -8.91
C GLU A 153 14.41 -4.80 -8.68
N LEU A 154 13.32 -4.53 -9.39
CA LEU A 154 12.08 -5.30 -9.28
C LEU A 154 11.80 -6.07 -10.56
N THR A 155 11.26 -7.27 -10.38
CA THR A 155 10.51 -7.97 -11.43
C THR A 155 9.16 -7.29 -11.64
N GLU A 156 8.44 -7.63 -12.71
CA GLU A 156 7.07 -7.14 -12.92
C GLU A 156 6.11 -7.57 -11.81
N ALA A 157 6.22 -8.82 -11.34
CA ALA A 157 5.42 -9.30 -10.21
C ALA A 157 5.70 -8.50 -8.93
N SER A 158 6.98 -8.30 -8.59
CA SER A 158 7.38 -7.52 -7.43
C SER A 158 6.99 -6.04 -7.57
N ALA A 159 7.01 -5.48 -8.78
CA ALA A 159 6.55 -4.12 -9.03
C ALA A 159 5.04 -3.95 -8.77
N ASN A 160 4.22 -4.92 -9.18
CA ASN A 160 2.79 -4.93 -8.85
C ASN A 160 2.55 -5.09 -7.34
N ALA A 161 3.31 -5.96 -6.66
CA ALA A 161 3.28 -6.08 -5.20
C ALA A 161 3.64 -4.76 -4.50
N TRP A 162 4.67 -4.06 -4.97
CA TRP A 162 5.03 -2.73 -4.49
C TRP A 162 3.89 -1.72 -4.66
N ILE A 163 3.22 -1.68 -5.81
CA ILE A 163 2.08 -0.78 -6.04
C ILE A 163 0.97 -1.05 -5.03
N ALA A 164 0.63 -2.33 -4.80
CA ALA A 164 -0.42 -2.72 -3.86
C ALA A 164 -0.04 -2.35 -2.41
N ALA A 165 1.18 -2.68 -1.97
CA ALA A 165 1.64 -2.38 -0.62
C ALA A 165 1.76 -0.86 -0.37
N VAL A 166 2.32 -0.10 -1.32
CA VAL A 166 2.42 1.37 -1.21
C VAL A 166 1.04 2.01 -1.21
N ASN A 167 0.08 1.48 -1.98
CA ASN A 167 -1.30 1.92 -1.92
C ASN A 167 -1.89 1.75 -0.52
N ASP A 168 -1.70 0.58 0.09
CA ASP A 168 -2.21 0.28 1.43
C ASP A 168 -1.58 1.18 2.50
N LEU A 169 -0.27 1.43 2.42
CA LEU A 169 0.39 2.43 3.28
C LEU A 169 -0.23 3.82 3.12
N ARG A 170 -0.55 4.21 1.89
CA ARG A 170 -1.16 5.50 1.58
C ARG A 170 -2.59 5.59 2.11
N LEU A 171 -3.36 4.51 2.03
CA LEU A 171 -4.70 4.42 2.63
C LEU A 171 -4.64 4.53 4.16
N ALA A 172 -3.71 3.81 4.80
CA ALA A 172 -3.51 3.85 6.25
C ALA A 172 -3.10 5.25 6.74
N LEU A 173 -2.09 5.87 6.11
CA LEU A 173 -1.70 7.24 6.43
C LEU A 173 -2.83 8.25 6.17
N GLY A 174 -3.65 8.02 5.14
CA GLY A 174 -4.80 8.86 4.85
C GLY A 174 -5.81 8.92 5.99
N VAL A 175 -6.03 7.81 6.70
CA VAL A 175 -6.89 7.77 7.90
C VAL A 175 -6.30 8.59 9.04
N ILE A 176 -5.01 8.42 9.32
CA ILE A 176 -4.29 9.15 10.38
C ILE A 176 -4.29 10.66 10.11
N LEU A 177 -4.18 11.04 8.84
CA LEU A 177 -4.16 12.43 8.39
C LEU A 177 -5.56 13.04 8.22
N GLU A 178 -6.63 12.28 8.45
CA GLU A 178 -8.01 12.68 8.15
C GLU A 178 -8.19 13.19 6.71
N ILE A 179 -7.41 12.65 5.77
CA ILE A 179 -7.50 13.00 4.36
C ILE A 179 -8.67 12.23 3.76
N ASP A 180 -9.82 12.89 3.62
CA ASP A 180 -10.79 12.55 2.60
C ASP A 180 -10.43 13.25 1.26
N ARG A 181 -10.98 12.75 0.15
CA ARG A 181 -10.53 13.15 -1.19
C ARG A 181 -11.09 14.53 -1.57
N PRO A 182 -10.30 15.41 -2.22
CA PRO A 182 -8.86 15.33 -2.44
C PRO A 182 -8.04 15.99 -1.31
N ALA A 183 -6.92 15.36 -0.95
CA ALA A 183 -5.95 15.93 -0.01
C ALA A 183 -5.49 17.33 -0.46
N PRO A 184 -5.29 18.29 0.45
CA PRO A 184 -4.64 19.55 0.11
C PRO A 184 -3.25 19.28 -0.49
N GLU A 185 -2.77 20.11 -1.42
CA GLU A 185 -1.42 19.92 -2.00
C GLU A 185 -0.30 20.23 -0.99
N ARG A 186 -0.57 21.06 0.02
CA ARG A 186 0.37 21.39 1.09
C ARG A 186 -0.40 21.67 2.38
N VAL A 187 0.20 21.28 3.49
CA VAL A 187 -0.19 21.74 4.82
C VAL A 187 0.67 22.96 5.23
N PRO A 188 0.13 23.89 6.05
CA PRO A 188 0.89 25.03 6.55
C PRO A 188 2.18 24.60 7.26
N ALA A 189 3.23 25.43 7.13
CA ALA A 189 4.45 25.25 7.91
C ALA A 189 4.09 25.30 9.41
N GLY A 190 4.41 24.22 10.14
CA GLY A 190 4.04 24.06 11.56
C GLY A 190 2.82 23.17 11.83
N HIS A 191 2.17 22.60 10.80
CA HIS A 191 1.12 21.62 11.02
C HIS A 191 1.66 20.41 11.82
N PRO A 192 0.97 19.96 12.89
CA PRO A 192 1.46 18.87 13.75
C PRO A 192 1.78 17.58 12.99
N LEU A 193 1.01 17.27 11.95
CA LEU A 193 1.18 16.06 11.11
C LEU A 193 1.96 16.32 9.80
N SER A 194 2.71 17.42 9.70
CA SER A 194 3.47 17.78 8.49
C SER A 194 4.38 16.64 8.00
N VAL A 195 5.07 15.95 8.91
CA VAL A 195 5.93 14.81 8.57
C VAL A 195 5.13 13.65 7.96
N HIS A 196 3.97 13.30 8.51
CA HIS A 196 3.13 12.23 7.94
C HIS A 196 2.59 12.60 6.57
N PHE A 197 2.26 13.88 6.37
CA PHE A 197 1.84 14.39 5.07
C PHE A 197 2.97 14.29 4.03
N ASP A 198 4.21 14.62 4.39
CA ASP A 198 5.37 14.49 3.51
C ASP A 198 5.60 13.03 3.09
N VAL A 199 5.45 12.09 4.03
CA VAL A 199 5.53 10.64 3.75
C VAL A 199 4.42 10.20 2.80
N TYR A 200 3.17 10.60 3.06
CA TYR A 200 2.03 10.30 2.19
C TYR A 200 2.26 10.78 0.76
N GLN A 201 2.77 12.01 0.58
CA GLN A 201 3.07 12.58 -0.74
C GLN A 201 4.24 11.87 -1.41
N TRP A 202 5.31 11.56 -0.66
CA TRP A 202 6.44 10.79 -1.17
C TRP A 202 6.01 9.40 -1.69
N LEU A 203 5.18 8.67 -0.94
CA LEU A 203 4.60 7.40 -1.36
C LEU A 203 3.73 7.54 -2.62
N THR A 204 2.98 8.65 -2.74
CA THR A 204 2.18 8.97 -3.93
C THR A 204 3.04 9.01 -5.19
N VAL A 205 4.11 9.80 -5.14
CA VAL A 205 5.00 10.00 -6.30
C VAL A 205 5.79 8.73 -6.60
N LEU A 206 6.20 7.99 -5.57
CA LEU A 206 6.85 6.69 -5.73
C LEU A 206 5.96 5.72 -6.52
N GLN A 207 4.69 5.60 -6.13
CA GLN A 207 3.71 4.75 -6.82
C GLN A 207 3.47 5.24 -8.25
N GLU A 208 3.23 6.54 -8.44
CA GLU A 208 3.01 7.13 -9.76
C GLU A 208 4.16 6.80 -10.73
N TYR A 209 5.40 7.01 -10.30
CA TYR A 209 6.56 6.72 -11.15
C TYR A 209 6.75 5.23 -11.43
N LEU A 210 6.37 4.35 -10.50
CA LEU A 210 6.42 2.90 -10.73
C LEU A 210 5.35 2.46 -11.74
N VAL A 211 4.12 2.97 -11.61
CA VAL A 211 3.03 2.74 -12.57
C VAL A 211 3.43 3.23 -13.96
N LEU A 212 3.97 4.44 -14.07
CA LEU A 212 4.45 4.98 -15.35
C LEU A 212 5.56 4.13 -15.95
N ALA A 213 6.47 3.57 -15.14
CA ALA A 213 7.52 2.69 -15.63
C ALA A 213 6.98 1.34 -16.11
N LEU A 214 5.97 0.78 -15.43
CA LEU A 214 5.29 -0.45 -15.85
C LEU A 214 4.53 -0.27 -17.16
N MET A 215 3.89 0.89 -17.35
CA MET A 215 3.16 1.23 -18.57
C MET A 215 4.06 1.68 -19.73
N ALA A 216 5.32 2.03 -19.47
CA ALA A 216 6.27 2.35 -20.51
C ALA A 216 6.59 1.08 -21.31
N THR A 217 6.25 1.09 -22.60
CA THR A 217 6.58 0.06 -23.60
C THR A 217 7.83 0.39 -24.37
#